data_AF-A0A0F9BGW9-F1
#
_entry.id   AF-A0A0F9BGW9-F1
#
_cell.length_a   1.000
_cell.length_b   1.000
_cell.length_c   1.000
_cell.angle_alpha   90.00
_cell.angle_beta   90.00
_cell.angle_gamma   90.00
#
_symmetry.space_group_name_H-M   'P 1'
#
loop_
_entity.id
_entity.type
_entity.pdbx_description
1 polymer ?
#
loop_
_entity_poly.entity_id
_entity_poly.type
_entity_poly.pdbx_seq_one_letter_code
_entity_poly.pdbx_strand_id
1 'polypeptide(L)'
;MLKTNKIYNMGVREGLTKLEPESIDCVITSPPYWSLRDYGIPASVWGGDPECQHEFEIKIKEINPKPSDKSTLGYRANGEYSFGKEGSPYLNNLKQTEYKEGFCSKCGAWNGTLGLEPNFELFIQHLCDIYDGVKRVLKKSGTCWVNLGDTYSNGINGIKPKCLMMLPQRFAIEMINRGWILRNIIIW
;
A
#
# COMPACT_ATOMS: atom_id res chain seq x y z
N MET A 1 -19.34 4.21 -25.73
CA MET A 1 -19.42 2.98 -24.91
C MET A 1 -18.04 2.71 -24.34
N LEU A 2 -17.90 2.50 -23.02
CA LEU A 2 -16.64 1.99 -22.47
C LEU A 2 -16.38 0.59 -23.06
N LYS A 3 -15.13 0.33 -23.49
CA LYS A 3 -14.74 -1.04 -23.90
C LYS A 3 -14.85 -1.96 -22.69
N THR A 4 -15.59 -3.05 -22.82
CA THR A 4 -15.68 -4.09 -21.80
C THR A 4 -14.33 -4.77 -21.61
N ASN A 5 -14.01 -5.19 -20.39
CA ASN A 5 -12.82 -6.01 -20.06
C ASN A 5 -11.47 -5.37 -20.44
N LYS A 6 -11.33 -4.05 -20.22
CA LYS A 6 -10.06 -3.35 -20.47
C LYS A 6 -9.18 -3.37 -19.21
N ILE A 7 -7.90 -3.74 -19.38
CA ILE A 7 -6.89 -3.70 -18.33
C ILE A 7 -5.93 -2.55 -18.59
N TYR A 8 -5.68 -1.73 -17.57
CA TYR A 8 -4.63 -0.72 -17.57
C TYR A 8 -3.49 -1.20 -16.67
N ASN A 9 -2.35 -1.57 -17.27
CA ASN A 9 -1.18 -2.03 -16.53
C ASN A 9 -0.29 -0.83 -16.15
N MET A 10 -0.70 -0.10 -15.11
CA MET A 10 -0.02 1.11 -14.61
C MET A 10 -0.39 1.37 -13.14
N GLY A 11 0.25 2.36 -12.52
CA GLY A 11 -0.09 2.77 -11.16
C GLY A 11 -1.52 3.34 -11.09
N VAL A 12 -2.25 3.04 -10.01
CA VAL A 12 -3.67 3.42 -9.86
C VAL A 12 -3.91 4.94 -9.96
N ARG A 13 -2.99 5.76 -9.41
CA ARG A 13 -3.08 7.22 -9.50
C ARG A 13 -3.04 7.70 -10.95
N GLU A 14 -2.15 7.14 -11.77
CA GLU A 14 -2.08 7.41 -13.20
C GLU A 14 -3.31 6.85 -13.94
N GLY A 15 -3.68 5.61 -13.67
CA GLY A 15 -4.80 4.93 -14.33
C GLY A 15 -6.13 5.66 -14.14
N LEU A 16 -6.39 6.20 -12.95
CA LEU A 16 -7.58 7.00 -12.69
C LEU A 16 -7.63 8.23 -13.61
N THR A 17 -6.51 8.91 -13.89
CA THR A 17 -6.50 10.08 -14.80
C THR A 17 -6.95 9.76 -16.23
N LYS A 18 -6.88 8.50 -16.66
CA LYS A 18 -7.32 8.05 -17.99
C LYS A 18 -8.83 7.77 -18.08
N LEU A 19 -9.54 7.86 -16.96
CA LEU A 19 -10.98 7.63 -16.88
C LEU A 19 -11.71 8.96 -16.76
N GLU A 20 -12.77 9.10 -17.54
CA GLU A 20 -13.65 10.27 -17.51
C GLU A 20 -14.34 10.40 -16.14
N PRO A 21 -14.60 11.64 -15.65
CA PRO A 21 -15.44 11.85 -14.48
C PRO A 21 -16.82 11.21 -14.66
N GLU A 22 -17.44 10.78 -13.55
CA GLU A 22 -18.80 10.22 -13.53
C GLU A 22 -19.05 9.11 -14.60
N SER A 23 -18.06 8.28 -14.87
CA SER A 23 -18.12 7.23 -15.91
C SER A 23 -18.24 5.81 -15.36
N ILE A 24 -18.01 5.61 -14.06
CA ILE A 24 -17.99 4.29 -13.41
C ILE A 24 -19.19 4.11 -12.49
N ASP A 25 -19.89 2.99 -12.61
CA ASP A 25 -21.06 2.65 -11.77
C ASP A 25 -20.66 1.99 -10.43
N CYS A 26 -19.63 1.15 -10.45
CA CYS A 26 -19.23 0.37 -9.29
C CYS A 26 -17.71 0.19 -9.28
N VAL A 27 -17.12 0.36 -8.10
CA VAL A 27 -15.71 0.04 -7.83
C VAL A 27 -15.67 -1.01 -6.71
N ILE A 28 -14.93 -2.08 -6.93
CA ILE A 28 -14.64 -3.12 -5.95
C ILE A 28 -13.13 -3.23 -5.87
N THR A 29 -12.56 -3.10 -4.67
CA THR A 29 -11.12 -3.02 -4.49
C THR A 29 -10.66 -3.59 -3.16
N SER A 30 -9.40 -4.02 -3.12
CA SER A 30 -8.69 -4.51 -1.95
C SER A 30 -7.28 -3.90 -1.95
N PRO A 31 -7.09 -2.69 -1.41
CA PRO A 31 -5.79 -2.04 -1.38
C PRO A 31 -4.78 -2.82 -0.51
N PRO A 32 -3.47 -2.50 -0.58
CA PRO A 32 -2.49 -3.00 0.37
C PRO A 32 -2.92 -2.75 1.82
N TYR A 33 -2.73 -3.74 2.69
CA TYR A 33 -2.99 -3.59 4.12
C TYR A 33 -1.72 -3.08 4.80
N TRP A 34 -1.88 -2.08 5.67
CA TRP A 34 -0.74 -1.40 6.27
C TRP A 34 0.14 -2.34 7.09
N SER A 35 1.45 -2.27 6.85
CA SER A 35 2.49 -3.03 7.55
C SER A 35 2.37 -4.56 7.46
N LEU A 36 1.63 -5.12 6.50
CA LEU A 36 1.50 -6.58 6.35
C LEU A 36 2.36 -7.18 5.26
N ARG A 37 2.55 -6.49 4.13
CA ARG A 37 3.24 -7.06 2.96
C ARG A 37 4.00 -6.01 2.18
N ASP A 38 5.23 -6.36 1.82
CA ASP A 38 5.97 -5.72 0.73
C ASP A 38 5.74 -6.51 -0.56
N TYR A 39 5.36 -5.81 -1.63
CA TYR A 39 5.09 -6.39 -2.95
C TYR A 39 6.30 -6.31 -3.88
N GLY A 40 7.44 -5.77 -3.43
CA GLY A 40 8.68 -5.69 -4.21
C GLY A 40 8.56 -4.76 -5.43
N ILE A 41 7.69 -3.76 -5.36
CA ILE A 41 7.49 -2.77 -6.42
C ILE A 41 8.32 -1.51 -6.15
N PRO A 42 8.71 -0.74 -7.19
CA PRO A 42 9.43 0.51 -6.99
C PRO A 42 8.66 1.51 -6.14
N ALA A 43 9.38 2.28 -5.31
CA ALA A 43 8.82 3.39 -4.57
C ALA A 43 8.22 4.45 -5.52
N SER A 44 7.19 5.15 -5.04
CA SER A 44 6.61 6.31 -5.71
C SER A 44 6.49 7.47 -4.73
N VAL A 45 6.40 8.69 -5.26
CA VAL A 45 6.31 9.92 -4.44
C VAL A 45 4.85 10.19 -4.06
N TRP A 46 4.62 10.55 -2.80
CA TRP A 46 3.31 10.82 -2.20
C TRP A 46 3.31 12.14 -1.45
N GLY A 47 2.28 12.95 -1.66
CA GLY A 47 2.15 14.28 -1.04
C GLY A 47 3.26 15.26 -1.43
N GLY A 48 3.40 16.31 -0.62
CA GLY A 48 4.32 17.42 -0.82
C GLY A 48 3.93 18.37 -1.95
N ASP A 49 4.85 19.26 -2.28
CA ASP A 49 4.67 20.29 -3.33
C ASP A 49 4.91 19.67 -4.73
N PRO A 50 3.92 19.72 -5.65
CA PRO A 50 4.05 19.23 -7.02
C PRO A 50 5.16 19.92 -7.84
N GLU A 51 5.51 21.16 -7.51
CA GLU A 51 6.56 21.92 -8.21
C GLU A 51 7.96 21.66 -7.63
N CYS A 52 8.04 20.88 -6.55
CA CYS A 52 9.31 20.53 -5.92
C CYS A 52 10.07 19.52 -6.78
N GLN A 53 11.37 19.78 -7.00
CA GLN A 53 12.27 18.82 -7.68
C GLN A 53 12.57 17.56 -6.86
N HIS A 54 12.10 17.53 -5.61
CA HIS A 54 12.33 16.53 -4.57
C HIS A 54 13.81 16.21 -4.28
N GLU A 55 14.12 16.02 -3.00
CA GLU A 55 15.45 15.60 -2.57
C GLU A 55 15.32 14.57 -1.46
N PHE A 56 15.58 13.31 -1.82
CA PHE A 56 15.45 12.15 -0.94
C PHE A 56 16.82 11.65 -0.55
N GLU A 57 16.97 11.24 0.71
CA GLU A 57 18.16 10.54 1.18
C GLU A 57 18.32 9.20 0.45
N ILE A 58 19.56 8.91 0.03
CA ILE A 58 19.93 7.60 -0.51
C ILE A 58 20.14 6.66 0.68
N LYS A 59 19.38 5.58 0.74
CA LYS A 59 19.57 4.51 1.71
C LYS A 59 20.20 3.31 0.99
N ILE A 60 21.20 2.73 1.63
CA ILE A 60 21.86 1.51 1.17
C ILE A 60 21.39 0.39 2.11
N LYS A 61 20.61 -0.57 1.59
CA LYS A 61 20.42 -1.85 2.32
C LYS A 61 21.61 -2.74 2.02
N GLU A 62 22.37 -3.06 3.06
CA GLU A 62 23.14 -4.31 3.06
C GLU A 62 22.13 -5.47 3.10
N ILE A 63 22.06 -6.24 2.02
CA ILE A 63 21.30 -7.49 2.01
C ILE A 63 22.12 -8.51 2.81
N ASN A 64 21.97 -8.48 4.12
CA ASN A 64 22.32 -9.64 4.95
C ASN A 64 21.08 -10.54 4.98
N PRO A 65 21.12 -11.77 4.43
CA PRO A 65 19.98 -12.66 4.48
C PRO A 65 19.59 -12.90 5.94
N LYS A 66 18.44 -12.35 6.36
CA LYS A 66 17.94 -12.55 7.72
C LYS A 66 17.34 -13.96 7.80
N PRO A 67 17.62 -14.75 8.85
CA PRO A 67 17.04 -16.08 9.04
C PRO A 67 15.50 -16.10 9.14
N SER A 68 14.86 -14.93 9.22
CA SER A 68 13.44 -14.71 9.51
C SER A 68 12.54 -14.54 8.28
N ASP A 69 13.05 -14.68 7.04
CA ASP A 69 12.19 -14.73 5.83
C ASP A 69 11.32 -16.00 5.76
N LYS A 70 11.23 -16.76 6.86
CA LYS A 70 10.17 -17.75 7.10
C LYS A 70 8.89 -17.00 7.43
N SER A 71 8.19 -16.57 6.40
CA SER A 71 6.77 -16.20 6.50
C SER A 71 6.01 -17.26 7.31
N THR A 72 5.33 -16.82 8.37
CA THR A 72 4.40 -17.65 9.16
C THR A 72 3.07 -17.84 8.43
N LEU A 73 3.13 -18.29 7.17
CA LEU A 73 1.98 -18.71 6.37
C LEU A 73 2.40 -19.96 5.57
N GLY A 74 2.53 -21.07 6.29
CA GLY A 74 2.69 -22.38 5.69
C GLY A 74 1.34 -22.97 5.33
N TYR A 75 1.02 -23.05 4.04
CA TYR A 75 0.11 -24.07 3.52
C TYR A 75 0.97 -25.12 2.83
N ARG A 76 0.96 -26.36 3.33
CA ARG A 76 1.63 -27.50 2.70
C ARG A 76 0.63 -28.22 1.81
N ALA A 77 1.00 -28.43 0.55
CA ALA A 77 0.47 -29.52 -0.25
C ALA A 77 1.67 -30.40 -0.64
N ASN A 78 1.72 -31.59 -0.03
CA ASN A 78 2.58 -32.73 -0.34
C ASN A 78 4.07 -32.59 0.05
N GLY A 79 4.45 -33.40 1.02
CA GLY A 79 5.71 -33.30 1.74
C GLY A 79 6.93 -33.77 0.97
N GLU A 80 8.03 -33.05 1.17
CA GLU A 80 9.40 -33.54 1.31
C GLU A 80 10.23 -32.40 1.94
N TYR A 81 10.99 -32.71 2.99
CA TYR A 81 11.85 -31.75 3.69
C TYR A 81 13.23 -31.74 3.02
N SER A 82 13.61 -30.61 2.42
CA SER A 82 15.01 -30.33 2.09
C SER A 82 15.48 -29.14 2.93
N PHE A 83 16.24 -29.41 4.00
CA PHE A 83 17.03 -28.38 4.67
C PHE A 83 18.09 -27.88 3.69
N GLY A 84 18.13 -26.57 3.44
CA GLY A 84 19.18 -25.96 2.64
C GLY A 84 20.55 -26.34 3.21
N LYS A 85 21.36 -27.03 2.41
CA LYS A 85 22.77 -27.28 2.72
C LYS A 85 23.55 -25.97 2.63
N GLU A 86 24.49 -25.78 3.55
CA GLU A 86 25.56 -24.79 3.42
C GLU A 86 26.26 -24.95 2.06
N GLY A 87 26.47 -23.84 1.34
CA GLY A 87 27.16 -23.83 0.05
C GLY A 87 26.28 -23.57 -1.20
N SER A 88 25.11 -22.93 -1.06
CA SER A 88 24.34 -22.48 -2.23
C SER A 88 25.16 -21.49 -3.08
N PRO A 89 25.41 -21.75 -4.38
CA PRO A 89 26.17 -20.85 -5.26
C PRO A 89 25.45 -19.51 -5.51
N TYR A 90 24.22 -19.35 -5.01
CA TYR A 90 23.42 -18.13 -5.12
C TYR A 90 23.77 -17.04 -4.07
N LEU A 91 24.65 -17.31 -3.10
CA LEU A 91 25.06 -16.32 -2.09
C LEU A 91 26.12 -15.32 -2.57
N ASN A 92 26.77 -15.56 -3.73
CA ASN A 92 27.92 -14.76 -4.17
C ASN A 92 27.58 -13.53 -5.02
N ASN A 93 26.30 -13.19 -5.20
CA ASN A 93 25.86 -12.02 -5.99
C ASN A 93 24.96 -11.08 -5.17
N LEU A 94 25.34 -10.78 -3.94
CA LEU A 94 24.71 -9.71 -3.15
C LEU A 94 25.09 -8.35 -3.78
N LYS A 95 24.35 -7.94 -4.81
CA LYS A 95 24.43 -6.57 -5.34
C LYS A 95 23.81 -5.65 -4.30
N GLN A 96 24.60 -4.74 -3.73
CA GLN A 96 24.07 -3.57 -3.03
C GLN A 96 23.13 -2.84 -3.99
N THR A 97 21.85 -2.78 -3.68
CA THR A 97 20.90 -1.97 -4.44
C THR A 97 20.66 -0.68 -3.68
N GLU A 98 21.23 0.41 -4.17
CA GLU A 98 20.91 1.75 -3.71
C GLU A 98 19.44 2.05 -3.99
N TYR A 99 18.72 2.60 -3.01
CA TYR A 99 17.37 3.09 -3.23
C TYR A 99 17.13 4.37 -2.43
N LYS A 100 16.23 5.22 -2.94
CA LYS A 100 15.83 6.46 -2.29
C LYS A 100 14.49 6.20 -1.58
N GLU A 101 14.48 6.01 -0.25
CA GLU A 101 13.25 5.89 0.54
C GLU A 101 13.29 6.85 1.71
N GLY A 102 12.15 7.47 2.00
CA GLY A 102 12.02 8.42 3.10
C GLY A 102 11.31 9.69 2.67
N PHE A 103 11.57 10.78 3.39
CA PHE A 103 10.91 12.04 3.15
C PHE A 103 11.81 12.98 2.35
N CYS A 104 11.19 13.75 1.46
CA CYS A 104 11.83 14.84 0.75
C CYS A 104 12.22 15.92 1.75
N SER A 105 13.50 16.28 1.80
CA SER A 105 14.02 17.32 2.69
C SER A 105 13.47 18.72 2.39
N LYS A 106 12.95 18.94 1.17
CA LYS A 106 12.44 20.25 0.71
C LYS A 106 10.95 20.47 0.95
N CYS A 107 10.13 19.44 0.77
CA CYS A 107 8.66 19.59 0.79
C CYS A 107 7.92 18.54 1.62
N GLY A 108 8.64 17.62 2.28
CA GLY A 108 8.02 16.58 3.10
C GLY A 108 7.26 15.49 2.33
N ALA A 109 7.30 15.48 0.99
CA ALA A 109 6.78 14.37 0.20
C ALA A 109 7.42 13.05 0.64
N TRP A 110 6.65 11.98 0.69
CA TRP A 110 7.16 10.66 1.04
C TRP A 110 7.46 9.84 -0.22
N ASN A 111 8.65 9.26 -0.33
CA ASN A 111 8.97 8.28 -1.37
C ASN A 111 8.96 6.88 -0.78
N GLY A 112 7.98 6.08 -1.20
CA GLY A 112 7.76 4.73 -0.70
C GLY A 112 6.62 4.00 -1.41
N THR A 113 6.27 2.83 -0.88
CA THR A 113 5.23 1.96 -1.44
C THR A 113 4.01 1.93 -0.52
N LEU A 114 2.82 2.08 -1.10
CA LEU A 114 1.55 2.10 -0.36
C LEU A 114 1.42 0.87 0.54
N GLY A 115 1.10 1.10 1.81
CA GLY A 115 1.02 0.07 2.84
C GLY A 115 2.30 -0.06 3.67
N LEU A 116 3.42 0.56 3.26
CA LEU A 116 4.68 0.59 4.02
C LEU A 116 4.99 1.98 4.59
N GLU A 117 3.98 2.83 4.74
CA GLU A 117 4.12 4.13 5.38
C GLU A 117 4.67 4.00 6.81
N PRO A 118 5.52 4.94 7.26
CA PRO A 118 6.11 4.91 8.59
C PRO A 118 5.11 4.98 9.74
N ASN A 119 3.90 5.49 9.50
CA ASN A 119 2.81 5.50 10.47
C ASN A 119 1.46 5.31 9.75
N PHE A 120 0.44 4.94 10.52
CA PHE A 120 -0.86 4.62 9.94
C PHE A 120 -1.59 5.88 9.46
N GLU A 121 -1.35 7.04 10.08
CA GLU A 121 -1.98 8.30 9.70
C GLU A 121 -1.63 8.65 8.25
N LEU A 122 -0.35 8.53 7.90
CA LEU A 122 0.14 8.76 6.54
C LEU A 122 -0.41 7.72 5.55
N PHE A 123 -0.52 6.45 5.97
CA PHE A 123 -1.17 5.42 5.16
C PHE A 123 -2.63 5.76 4.86
N ILE A 124 -3.40 6.16 5.88
CA ILE A 124 -4.81 6.54 5.72
C ILE A 124 -4.93 7.74 4.78
N GLN A 125 -4.05 8.75 4.91
CA GLN A 125 -4.04 9.90 4.00
C GLN A 125 -3.78 9.48 2.55
N HIS A 126 -2.67 8.77 2.29
CA HIS A 126 -2.34 8.32 0.93
C HIS A 126 -3.40 7.40 0.32
N LEU A 127 -3.98 6.52 1.14
CA LEU A 127 -5.05 5.66 0.70
C LEU A 127 -6.27 6.49 0.29
N CYS A 128 -6.69 7.44 1.13
CA CYS A 128 -7.83 8.30 0.84
C CYS A 128 -7.58 9.21 -0.38
N ASP A 129 -6.34 9.66 -0.61
CA ASP A 129 -5.99 10.44 -1.82
C ASP A 129 -6.25 9.64 -3.11
N ILE A 130 -6.02 8.32 -3.09
CA ILE A 130 -6.42 7.45 -4.21
C ILE A 130 -7.95 7.44 -4.36
N TYR A 131 -8.67 7.36 -3.24
CA TYR A 131 -10.13 7.34 -3.27
C TYR A 131 -10.74 8.67 -3.67
N ASP A 132 -10.07 9.81 -3.53
CA ASP A 132 -10.55 11.06 -4.14
C ASP A 132 -10.57 10.97 -5.67
N GLY A 133 -9.56 10.31 -6.24
CA GLY A 133 -9.55 9.96 -7.67
C GLY A 133 -10.66 8.96 -8.04
N VAL A 134 -10.94 7.98 -7.17
CA VAL A 134 -12.08 7.05 -7.33
C VAL A 134 -13.42 7.80 -7.30
N LYS A 135 -13.58 8.74 -6.36
CA LYS A 135 -14.79 9.54 -6.20
C LYS A 135 -15.09 10.34 -7.47
N ARG A 136 -14.06 10.92 -8.08
CA ARG A 136 -14.19 11.69 -9.33
C ARG A 136 -14.74 10.83 -10.48
N VAL A 137 -14.27 9.60 -10.63
CA VAL A 137 -14.67 8.73 -11.76
C VAL A 137 -16.00 8.03 -11.52
N LEU A 138 -16.43 7.90 -10.27
CA LEU A 138 -17.75 7.34 -9.95
C LEU A 138 -18.87 8.28 -10.37
N LYS A 139 -19.93 7.71 -10.92
CA LYS A 139 -21.22 8.40 -11.09
C LYS A 139 -21.76 8.82 -9.73
N LYS A 140 -22.63 9.83 -9.71
CA LYS A 140 -23.33 10.27 -8.49
C LYS A 140 -24.16 9.15 -7.83
N SER A 141 -24.65 8.19 -8.62
CA SER A 141 -25.35 7.00 -8.16
C SER A 141 -24.45 5.79 -7.92
N GLY A 142 -23.13 5.94 -8.13
CA GLY A 142 -22.18 4.85 -8.09
C GLY A 142 -21.88 4.35 -6.67
N THR A 143 -21.31 3.15 -6.59
CA THR A 143 -20.94 2.53 -5.31
C THR A 143 -19.46 2.15 -5.27
N CYS A 144 -18.86 2.19 -4.08
CA CYS A 144 -17.49 1.76 -3.85
C CYS A 144 -17.47 0.74 -2.71
N TRP A 145 -16.87 -0.41 -2.97
CA TRP A 145 -16.70 -1.51 -2.04
C TRP A 145 -15.22 -1.71 -1.79
N VAL A 146 -14.82 -1.58 -0.53
CA VAL A 146 -13.42 -1.65 -0.10
C VAL A 146 -13.26 -2.79 0.88
N ASN A 147 -12.47 -3.78 0.51
CA ASN A 147 -12.01 -4.83 1.42
C ASN A 147 -10.70 -4.38 2.07
N LEU A 148 -10.72 -4.18 3.38
CA LEU A 148 -9.58 -3.68 4.14
C LEU A 148 -9.45 -4.43 5.46
N GLY A 149 -8.29 -5.06 5.66
CA GLY A 149 -7.93 -5.72 6.91
C GLY A 149 -7.31 -4.74 7.90
N ASP A 150 -7.34 -5.12 9.18
CA ASP A 150 -6.67 -4.38 10.24
C ASP A 150 -5.28 -4.98 10.53
N THR A 151 -4.47 -4.21 11.25
CA THR A 151 -3.13 -4.58 11.66
C THR A 151 -3.04 -4.52 13.18
N TYR A 152 -2.31 -5.46 13.78
CA TYR A 152 -2.01 -5.41 15.20
C TYR A 152 -0.83 -4.48 15.47
N SER A 153 -0.95 -3.63 16.48
CA SER A 153 0.17 -2.87 17.01
C SER A 153 1.28 -3.81 17.47
N ASN A 154 2.51 -3.41 17.22
CA ASN A 154 3.73 -4.02 17.76
C ASN A 154 4.32 -3.21 18.94
N GLY A 155 3.56 -2.26 19.51
CA GLY A 155 4.03 -1.38 20.58
C GLY A 155 4.53 0.00 20.10
N ILE A 156 4.47 0.27 18.80
CA ILE A 156 4.85 1.56 18.22
C ILE A 156 3.70 2.58 18.40
N ASN A 157 4.04 3.88 18.45
CA ASN A 157 3.10 5.01 18.53
C ASN A 157 2.20 5.02 19.79
N GLY A 158 2.68 4.49 20.91
CA GLY A 158 1.96 4.54 22.19
C GLY A 158 0.76 3.59 22.29
N ILE A 159 0.54 2.73 21.28
CA ILE A 159 -0.52 1.72 21.28
C ILE A 159 0.06 0.39 21.76
N LYS A 160 -0.59 -0.24 22.75
CA LYS A 160 -0.12 -1.52 23.31
C LYS A 160 0.04 -2.60 22.23
N PRO A 161 1.08 -3.45 22.32
CA PRO A 161 1.20 -4.60 21.44
C PRO A 161 -0.06 -5.48 21.46
N LYS A 162 -0.36 -6.12 20.32
CA LYS A 162 -1.56 -6.96 20.11
C LYS A 162 -2.90 -6.22 20.20
N CYS A 163 -2.90 -4.89 20.19
CA CYS A 163 -4.11 -4.09 20.01
C CYS A 163 -4.39 -3.90 18.52
N LEU A 164 -5.64 -4.01 18.11
CA LEU A 164 -6.07 -3.65 16.76
C LEU A 164 -5.91 -2.15 16.53
N MET A 165 -5.35 -1.78 15.39
CA MET A 165 -5.08 -0.39 15.03
C MET A 165 -6.33 0.35 14.56
N MET A 166 -7.44 -0.37 14.34
CA MET A 166 -8.72 0.16 13.86
C MET A 166 -8.59 0.80 12.48
N LEU A 167 -7.73 0.27 11.60
CA LEU A 167 -7.47 0.85 10.28
C LEU A 167 -8.73 0.96 9.40
N PRO A 168 -9.60 -0.07 9.30
CA PRO A 168 -10.83 0.05 8.52
C PRO A 168 -11.74 1.18 9.02
N GLN A 169 -11.82 1.38 10.34
CA GLN A 169 -12.63 2.43 10.95
C GLN A 169 -12.03 3.82 10.74
N ARG A 170 -10.70 3.96 10.88
CA ARG A 170 -9.98 5.22 10.60
C ARG A 170 -10.13 5.62 9.14
N PHE A 171 -10.00 4.66 8.23
CA PHE A 171 -10.26 4.85 6.80
C PHE A 171 -11.70 5.33 6.56
N ALA A 172 -12.69 4.64 7.15
CA ALA A 172 -14.09 5.01 6.97
C ALA A 172 -14.40 6.43 7.49
N ILE A 173 -13.85 6.82 8.64
CA ILE A 173 -14.00 8.17 9.19
C ILE A 173 -13.40 9.20 8.25
N GLU A 174 -12.18 8.99 7.76
CA GLU A 174 -11.52 9.94 6.86
C GLU A 174 -12.26 10.05 5.52
N MET A 175 -12.76 8.95 4.99
CA MET A 175 -13.61 8.95 3.79
C MET A 175 -14.88 9.79 4.01
N ILE A 176 -15.53 9.67 5.18
CA ILE A 176 -16.70 10.51 5.52
C ILE A 176 -16.30 11.99 5.57
N ASN A 177 -15.17 12.34 6.19
CA ASN A 177 -14.65 13.71 6.21
C ASN A 177 -14.42 14.27 4.79
N ARG A 178 -14.01 13.41 3.85
CA ARG A 178 -13.86 13.73 2.41
C ARG A 178 -15.19 13.67 1.63
N GLY A 179 -16.32 13.64 2.34
CA GLY A 179 -17.67 13.72 1.78
C GLY A 179 -18.17 12.42 1.15
N TRP A 180 -17.67 11.27 1.57
CA TRP A 180 -18.28 9.97 1.24
C TRP A 180 -19.42 9.64 2.20
N ILE A 181 -20.35 8.80 1.75
CA ILE A 181 -21.42 8.25 2.58
C ILE A 181 -21.08 6.79 2.90
N LEU A 182 -20.81 6.48 4.17
CA LEU A 182 -20.68 5.11 4.63
C LEU A 182 -22.07 4.47 4.73
N ARG A 183 -22.39 3.57 3.78
CA ARG A 183 -23.70 2.92 3.73
C ARG A 183 -23.82 1.70 4.64
N ASN A 184 -22.77 0.89 4.69
CA ASN A 184 -22.76 -0.33 5.49
C ASN A 184 -21.32 -0.79 5.76
N ILE A 185 -21.16 -1.65 6.77
CA ILE A 185 -19.95 -2.41 7.03
C ILE A 185 -20.32 -3.88 6.99
N ILE A 186 -19.65 -4.65 6.14
CA ILE A 186 -19.83 -6.10 6.05
C ILE A 186 -18.60 -6.77 6.65
N ILE A 187 -18.82 -7.65 7.63
CA ILE A 187 -17.77 -8.48 8.20
C ILE A 187 -17.65 -9.70 7.30
N TRP A 188 -16.47 -9.88 6.71
CA TRP A 188 -16.13 -11.06 5.92
C TRP A 188 -15.57 -12.17 6.80
#